data_AF-A0A932DUH6-F1
#
_entry.id   AF-A0A932DUH6-F1
#
_cell.length_a   1.000
_cell.length_b   1.000
_cell.length_c   1.000
_cell.angle_alpha   90.00
_cell.angle_beta   90.00
_cell.angle_gamma   90.00
#
_symmetry.space_group_name_H-M   'P 1'
#
loop_
_entity.id
_entity.type
_entity.pdbx_description
1 polymer ?
#
loop_
_entity_poly.entity_id
_entity_poly.type
_entity_poly.pdbx_seq_one_letter_code
_entity_poly.pdbx_strand_id
1 'polypeptide(L)'
;MKRIPIKDGVCLFDGIRVPVYPNFGTFSTTPVTGGRAGIAGFHGGDLDQKEIAPGNRVFLPVFVPGALFGLGDPHAVISDGIACGTGVECAATARLRFDVRPRSIARPRIETPTALHIVGFGPDLDTAARDVIEEGIAYLAREQGMDEEDAYMLLSLVGDLVIGTSPRPIM
;
A
#
# COMPACT_ATOMS: atom_id res chain seq x y z
N MET A 1 21.03 -14.12 -5.55
CA MET A 1 19.69 -13.69 -5.99
C MET A 1 19.28 -14.50 -7.22
N LYS A 2 18.12 -15.15 -7.19
CA LYS A 2 17.58 -15.91 -8.33
C LYS A 2 17.02 -14.94 -9.37
N ARG A 3 17.32 -15.13 -10.65
CA ARG A 3 16.70 -14.35 -11.74
C ARG A 3 15.43 -15.05 -12.22
N ILE A 4 14.32 -14.32 -12.25
CA ILE A 4 13.02 -14.83 -12.69
C ILE A 4 12.70 -14.14 -14.03
N PRO A 5 12.72 -14.87 -15.17
CA PRO A 5 12.37 -14.28 -16.46
C PRO A 5 10.90 -13.84 -16.48
N ILE A 6 10.66 -12.65 -17.02
CA ILE A 6 9.31 -12.11 -17.28
C ILE A 6 9.09 -12.20 -18.79
N LYS A 7 8.08 -12.95 -19.22
CA LYS A 7 7.75 -13.14 -20.64
C LYS A 7 6.24 -13.29 -20.82
N ASP A 8 5.68 -12.55 -21.78
CA ASP A 8 4.27 -12.62 -22.19
C ASP A 8 3.30 -12.51 -20.99
N GLY A 9 3.56 -11.56 -20.08
CA GLY A 9 2.74 -11.33 -18.89
C GLY A 9 2.88 -12.37 -17.78
N VAL A 10 3.95 -13.18 -17.82
CA VAL A 10 4.18 -14.26 -16.84
C VAL A 10 5.62 -14.22 -16.33
N CYS A 11 5.78 -14.34 -15.01
CA CYS A 11 7.02 -14.64 -14.33
C CYS A 11 7.24 -16.17 -14.30
N LEU A 12 8.40 -16.64 -14.78
CA LEU A 12 8.72 -18.06 -14.90
C LEU A 12 9.62 -18.52 -13.73
N PHE A 13 9.02 -19.10 -12.70
CA PHE A 13 9.73 -19.63 -11.53
C PHE A 13 9.88 -21.16 -11.67
N ASP A 14 10.99 -21.63 -12.25
CA ASP A 14 11.30 -23.07 -12.39
C ASP A 14 10.15 -23.93 -12.94
N GLY A 15 9.47 -23.44 -13.97
CA GLY A 15 8.30 -24.12 -14.58
C GLY A 15 6.96 -23.72 -13.97
N ILE A 16 6.95 -23.06 -12.81
CA ILE A 16 5.76 -22.40 -12.26
C ILE A 16 5.55 -21.08 -13.01
N ARG A 17 4.33 -20.90 -13.51
CA ARG A 17 3.90 -19.72 -14.24
C ARG A 17 3.13 -18.83 -13.28
N VAL A 18 3.72 -17.69 -12.90
CA VAL A 18 3.08 -16.70 -12.03
C VAL A 18 2.62 -15.52 -12.89
N PRO A 19 1.31 -15.20 -12.96
CA PRO A 19 0.85 -14.02 -13.68
C PRO A 19 1.50 -12.74 -13.15
N VAL A 20 1.90 -11.87 -14.06
CA VAL A 20 2.41 -10.54 -13.73
C VAL A 20 1.26 -9.67 -13.21
N TYR A 21 1.50 -8.99 -12.10
CA TYR A 21 0.62 -7.99 -11.51
C TYR A 21 1.48 -6.78 -11.10
N PRO A 22 1.78 -5.88 -12.07
CA PRO A 22 2.77 -4.83 -11.87
C PRO A 22 2.32 -3.84 -10.80
N ASN A 23 3.21 -3.54 -9.86
CA ASN A 23 2.96 -2.60 -8.76
C ASN A 23 4.26 -1.89 -8.36
N PHE A 24 4.14 -0.89 -7.49
CA PHE A 24 5.25 -0.16 -6.92
C PHE A 24 5.22 -0.26 -5.39
N GLY A 25 6.30 -0.73 -4.78
CA GLY A 25 6.44 -0.82 -3.33
C GLY A 25 6.55 0.55 -2.68
N THR A 26 7.38 1.42 -3.26
CA THR A 26 7.58 2.78 -2.78
C THR A 26 6.67 3.79 -3.49
N PHE A 27 5.76 4.42 -2.75
CA PHE A 27 4.88 5.51 -3.22
C PHE A 27 4.71 6.57 -2.12
N SER A 28 5.32 7.75 -2.28
CA SER A 28 5.60 8.63 -1.14
C SER A 28 5.49 10.12 -1.42
N THR A 29 5.17 10.90 -0.38
CA THR A 29 5.38 12.36 -0.31
C THR A 29 6.42 12.68 0.75
N THR A 30 7.05 13.86 0.68
CA THR A 30 8.08 14.23 1.65
C THR A 30 7.45 14.72 2.97
N PRO A 31 7.75 14.11 4.13
CA PRO A 31 7.31 14.61 5.43
C PRO A 31 8.12 15.84 5.89
N VAL A 32 7.55 16.65 6.80
CA VAL A 32 8.19 17.89 7.31
C VAL A 32 9.55 17.60 7.99
N THR A 33 9.66 16.47 8.68
CA THR A 33 10.87 16.08 9.42
C THR A 33 12.02 15.63 8.51
N GLY A 34 11.79 15.55 7.21
CA GLY A 34 12.59 14.69 6.33
C GLY A 34 12.31 13.22 6.60
N GLY A 35 12.69 12.36 5.65
CA GLY A 35 12.42 10.93 5.71
C GLY A 35 13.13 10.18 4.59
N ARG A 36 13.16 8.84 4.70
CA ARG A 36 13.66 7.95 3.66
C ARG A 36 12.46 7.31 2.98
N ALA A 37 12.39 7.41 1.65
CA ALA A 37 11.30 6.81 0.88
C ALA A 37 11.21 5.28 1.08
N GLY A 38 12.34 4.61 1.36
CA GLY A 38 12.42 3.18 1.70
C GLY A 38 11.96 2.82 3.11
N ILE A 39 11.17 3.67 3.79
CA ILE A 39 10.58 3.38 5.11
C ILE A 39 9.10 3.74 5.06
N ALA A 40 8.23 2.76 5.29
CA ALA A 40 6.80 2.96 5.39
C ALA A 40 6.43 3.95 6.51
N GLY A 41 5.40 4.76 6.27
CA GLY A 41 4.76 5.55 7.33
C GLY A 41 3.58 6.37 6.81
N PHE A 42 3.13 7.32 7.64
CA PHE A 42 2.01 8.21 7.30
C PHE A 42 2.20 9.00 6.00
N HIS A 43 3.45 9.13 5.53
CA HIS A 43 3.80 9.81 4.30
C HIS A 43 3.79 8.93 3.04
N GLY A 44 3.41 7.66 3.19
CA GLY A 44 3.61 6.62 2.20
C GLY A 44 4.95 5.95 2.46
N GLY A 45 5.83 5.96 1.47
CA GLY A 45 7.12 5.29 1.55
C GLY A 45 7.02 3.87 1.00
N ASP A 46 7.79 2.95 1.57
CA ASP A 46 7.90 1.56 1.14
C ASP A 46 6.76 0.73 1.72
N LEU A 47 5.60 0.83 1.10
CA LEU A 47 4.35 0.26 1.61
C LEU A 47 4.15 -1.20 1.18
N ASP A 48 4.77 -1.58 0.07
CA ASP A 48 4.61 -2.87 -0.64
C ASP A 48 3.18 -3.40 -0.72
N GLN A 49 2.24 -2.49 -0.98
CA GLN A 49 0.86 -2.86 -1.27
C GLN A 49 0.77 -3.19 -2.75
N LYS A 50 0.43 -4.43 -3.09
CA LYS A 50 0.26 -4.84 -4.49
C LYS A 50 -0.84 -4.00 -5.18
N GLU A 51 -1.78 -3.43 -4.43
CA GLU A 51 -2.84 -2.54 -4.93
C GLU A 51 -2.30 -1.18 -5.42
N ILE A 52 -1.04 -0.81 -5.17
CA ILE A 52 -0.38 0.33 -5.81
C ILE A 52 -0.02 -0.08 -7.25
N ALA A 53 -1.06 -0.23 -8.06
CA ALA A 53 -1.03 -0.83 -9.39
C ALA A 53 -1.78 0.03 -10.41
N PRO A 54 -1.52 -0.17 -11.73
CA PRO A 54 -2.23 0.53 -12.78
C PRO A 54 -3.76 0.40 -12.66
N GLY A 55 -4.46 1.53 -12.81
CA GLY A 55 -5.93 1.60 -12.72
C GLY A 55 -6.46 1.98 -11.33
N ASN A 56 -5.64 1.83 -10.28
CA ASN A 56 -6.00 2.23 -8.93
C ASN A 56 -5.59 3.69 -8.64
N ARG A 57 -6.16 4.26 -7.58
CA ARG A 57 -5.86 5.62 -7.13
C ARG A 57 -5.23 5.58 -5.75
N VAL A 58 -4.09 6.22 -5.60
CA VAL A 58 -3.42 6.34 -4.29
C VAL A 58 -3.57 7.77 -3.80
N PHE A 59 -4.03 7.91 -2.57
CA PHE A 59 -4.14 9.18 -1.88
C PHE A 59 -3.03 9.25 -0.83
N LEU A 60 -2.22 10.29 -0.92
CA LEU A 60 -1.16 10.58 0.05
C LEU A 60 -1.43 11.92 0.73
N PRO A 61 -1.14 12.05 2.04
CA PRO A 61 -1.12 13.36 2.68
C PRO A 61 -0.05 14.27 2.06
N VAL A 62 -0.25 15.59 2.11
CA VAL A 62 0.75 16.58 1.63
C VAL A 62 1.28 17.35 2.84
N PHE A 63 2.54 17.09 3.21
CA PHE A 63 3.15 17.73 4.39
C PHE A 63 3.96 18.99 4.06
N VAL A 64 4.46 19.10 2.83
CA VAL A 64 5.31 20.21 2.38
C VAL A 64 4.81 20.77 1.04
N PRO A 65 5.10 22.05 0.71
CA PRO A 65 4.73 22.63 -0.58
C PRO A 65 5.21 21.78 -1.76
N GLY A 66 4.31 21.54 -2.72
CA GLY A 66 4.59 20.71 -3.91
C GLY A 66 4.61 19.21 -3.64
N ALA A 67 4.36 18.75 -2.41
CA ALA A 67 4.36 17.36 -1.94
C ALA A 67 5.71 16.62 -2.05
N LEU A 68 6.55 16.97 -3.03
CA LEU A 68 7.84 16.35 -3.34
C LEU A 68 7.70 14.83 -3.43
N PHE A 69 6.90 14.42 -4.42
CA PHE A 69 6.52 13.03 -4.64
C PHE A 69 7.71 12.15 -5.07
N GLY A 70 7.78 10.94 -4.53
CA GLY A 70 8.73 9.89 -4.88
C GLY A 70 8.05 8.57 -5.24
N LEU A 71 8.60 7.88 -6.23
CA LEU A 71 8.17 6.56 -6.72
C LEU A 71 9.39 5.66 -6.87
N GLY A 72 9.27 4.40 -6.45
CA GLY A 72 10.36 3.44 -6.56
C GLY A 72 9.88 2.01 -6.34
N ASP A 73 10.86 1.11 -6.31
CA ASP A 73 10.66 -0.30 -5.99
C ASP A 73 9.58 -1.01 -6.83
N PRO A 74 9.76 -1.05 -8.17
CA PRO A 74 8.78 -1.69 -9.04
C PRO A 74 8.91 -3.21 -9.01
N HIS A 75 7.76 -3.84 -8.89
CA HIS A 75 7.64 -5.29 -8.90
C HIS A 75 6.84 -5.76 -10.11
N ALA A 76 7.29 -6.84 -10.74
CA ALA A 76 6.45 -7.55 -11.71
C ALA A 76 5.33 -8.34 -11.01
N VAL A 77 5.58 -8.82 -9.79
CA VAL A 77 4.58 -9.43 -8.91
C VAL A 77 5.13 -9.46 -7.48
N ILE A 78 4.25 -9.18 -6.50
CA ILE A 78 4.47 -9.43 -5.06
C ILE A 78 3.23 -10.10 -4.48
N SER A 79 3.37 -10.69 -3.30
CA SER A 79 2.24 -11.19 -2.51
C SER A 79 2.11 -10.41 -1.22
N ASP A 80 0.92 -10.44 -0.62
CA ASP A 80 0.72 -9.97 0.76
C ASP A 80 1.70 -10.66 1.70
N GLY A 81 2.22 -9.91 2.67
CA GLY A 81 3.21 -10.37 3.64
C GLY A 81 4.64 -10.55 3.12
N ILE A 82 4.85 -10.66 1.79
CA ILE A 82 6.18 -10.74 1.14
C ILE A 82 7.15 -11.60 1.93
N ALA A 83 6.85 -12.90 2.01
CA ALA A 83 7.43 -13.79 3.02
C ALA A 83 8.98 -13.86 3.05
N CYS A 84 9.65 -13.56 1.92
CA CYS A 84 11.11 -13.51 1.83
C CYS A 84 11.68 -12.08 1.76
N GLY A 85 10.84 -11.05 1.93
CA GLY A 85 11.20 -9.64 1.92
C GLY A 85 11.47 -9.04 0.53
N THR A 86 11.14 -9.72 -0.56
CA THR A 86 11.29 -9.19 -1.93
C THR A 86 10.26 -9.80 -2.88
N GLY A 87 9.96 -9.06 -3.94
CA GLY A 87 9.14 -9.50 -5.06
C GLY A 87 9.94 -10.08 -6.24
N VAL A 88 9.30 -10.11 -7.40
CA VAL A 88 10.04 -10.14 -8.67
C VAL A 88 10.44 -8.71 -9.03
N GLU A 89 11.58 -8.28 -8.50
CA GLU A 89 12.16 -6.95 -8.76
C GLU A 89 12.43 -6.73 -10.24
N CYS A 90 12.08 -5.56 -10.75
CA CYS A 90 12.31 -5.23 -12.16
C CYS A 90 12.67 -3.76 -12.38
N ALA A 91 12.84 -3.37 -13.64
CA ALA A 91 12.82 -1.97 -14.02
C ALA A 91 11.43 -1.67 -14.61
N ALA A 92 10.88 -0.51 -14.28
CA ALA A 92 9.57 -0.09 -14.79
C ALA A 92 9.55 1.38 -15.18
N THR A 93 8.53 1.74 -15.97
CA THR A 93 8.19 3.13 -16.28
C THR A 93 6.71 3.31 -15.98
N ALA A 94 6.38 4.31 -15.17
CA ALA A 94 5.00 4.65 -14.84
C ALA A 94 4.56 5.93 -15.55
N ARG A 95 3.28 5.99 -15.92
CA ARG A 95 2.59 7.22 -16.25
C ARG A 95 1.59 7.51 -15.15
N LEU A 96 1.81 8.60 -14.42
CA LEU A 96 0.96 9.02 -13.31
C LEU A 96 0.20 10.31 -13.66
N ARG A 97 -0.98 10.49 -13.07
CA ARG A 97 -1.73 11.75 -13.08
C ARG A 97 -1.94 12.21 -11.65
N PHE A 98 -1.60 13.45 -11.36
CA PHE A 98 -1.73 14.04 -10.04
C PHE A 98 -2.89 15.03 -10.00
N ASP A 99 -3.72 14.93 -8.96
CA ASP A 99 -4.75 15.90 -8.63
C ASP A 99 -4.59 16.28 -7.15
N VAL A 100 -4.68 17.57 -6.84
CA VAL A 100 -4.70 18.04 -5.45
C VAL A 100 -6.13 18.09 -4.95
N ARG A 101 -6.39 17.55 -3.75
CA ARG A 101 -7.71 17.56 -3.11
C ARG A 101 -7.71 18.51 -1.91
N PRO A 102 -8.82 19.22 -1.64
CA PRO A 102 -8.91 20.15 -0.50
C PRO A 102 -9.04 19.43 0.85
N ARG A 103 -9.44 18.16 0.84
CA ARG A 103 -9.55 17.34 2.05
C ARG A 103 -8.19 16.77 2.40
N SER A 104 -7.73 17.04 3.63
CA SER A 104 -6.55 16.40 4.19
C SER A 104 -6.90 15.00 4.69
N ILE A 105 -5.96 14.07 4.48
CA ILE A 105 -5.97 12.72 5.04
C ILE A 105 -4.72 12.57 5.91
N ALA A 106 -4.79 11.74 6.95
CA ALA A 106 -3.68 11.56 7.88
C ALA A 106 -2.67 10.50 7.41
N ARG A 107 -3.11 9.56 6.56
CA ARG A 107 -2.33 8.38 6.16
C ARG A 107 -2.65 7.94 4.74
N PRO A 108 -1.82 7.10 4.10
CA PRO A 108 -2.06 6.61 2.76
C PRO A 108 -3.37 5.83 2.65
N ARG A 109 -4.07 6.00 1.52
CA ARG A 109 -5.24 5.20 1.15
C ARG A 109 -5.12 4.77 -0.31
N ILE A 110 -5.57 3.57 -0.63
CA ILE A 110 -5.56 3.03 -2.00
C ILE A 110 -6.99 2.67 -2.38
N GLU A 111 -7.52 3.33 -3.40
CA GLU A 111 -8.84 3.07 -3.94
C GLU A 111 -8.71 2.21 -5.20
N THR A 112 -9.31 1.03 -5.13
CA THR A 112 -9.49 0.10 -6.25
C THR A 112 -10.94 0.19 -6.75
N PRO A 113 -11.31 -0.46 -7.87
CA PRO A 113 -12.70 -0.48 -8.33
C PRO A 113 -13.70 -1.09 -7.34
N THR A 114 -13.23 -1.88 -6.38
CA THR A 114 -14.08 -2.66 -5.48
C THR A 114 -13.88 -2.35 -4.00
N ALA A 115 -12.79 -1.67 -3.62
CA ALA A 115 -12.44 -1.46 -2.22
C ALA A 115 -11.66 -0.16 -1.99
N LEU A 116 -11.79 0.38 -0.79
CA LEU A 116 -10.89 1.38 -0.24
C LEU A 116 -9.99 0.72 0.80
N HIS A 117 -8.70 0.68 0.53
CA HIS A 117 -7.68 0.17 1.43
C HIS A 117 -7.13 1.34 2.24
N ILE A 118 -7.15 1.20 3.57
CA ILE A 118 -6.51 2.12 4.50
C ILE A 118 -5.27 1.42 5.05
N VAL A 119 -4.12 2.11 5.08
CA VAL A 119 -2.87 1.48 5.53
C VAL A 119 -2.72 1.63 7.04
N GLY A 120 -2.58 0.50 7.74
CA GLY A 120 -2.23 0.41 9.15
C GLY A 120 -0.73 0.37 9.40
N PHE A 121 -0.30 0.90 10.53
CA PHE A 121 1.10 0.91 10.93
C PHE A 121 1.28 0.45 12.38
N GLY A 122 2.33 -0.33 12.61
CA GLY A 122 2.68 -0.81 13.94
C GLY A 122 4.06 -1.48 13.94
N PRO A 123 4.70 -1.63 15.12
CA PRO A 123 5.94 -2.38 15.26
C PRO A 123 5.77 -3.90 15.01
N ASP A 124 4.54 -4.38 15.01
CA ASP A 124 4.13 -5.76 14.73
C ASP A 124 2.74 -5.77 14.07
N LEU A 125 2.34 -6.97 13.59
CA LEU A 125 1.09 -7.16 12.86
C LEU A 125 -0.14 -6.88 13.74
N ASP A 126 -0.12 -7.26 15.01
CA ASP A 126 -1.26 -7.08 15.92
C ASP A 126 -1.51 -5.59 16.18
N THR A 127 -0.45 -4.81 16.41
CA THR A 127 -0.55 -3.36 16.59
C THR A 127 -0.99 -2.67 15.31
N ALA A 128 -0.47 -3.09 14.15
CA ALA A 128 -0.87 -2.54 12.85
C ALA A 128 -2.35 -2.86 12.52
N ALA A 129 -2.81 -4.08 12.84
CA ALA A 129 -4.20 -4.48 12.67
C ALA A 129 -5.14 -3.65 13.56
N ARG A 130 -4.76 -3.42 14.82
CA ARG A 130 -5.53 -2.56 15.71
C ARG A 130 -5.61 -1.12 15.18
N ASP A 131 -4.48 -0.55 14.78
CA ASP A 131 -4.41 0.81 14.23
C ASP A 131 -5.31 0.99 13.00
N VAL A 132 -5.31 0.03 12.06
CA VAL A 132 -6.16 0.14 10.85
C VAL A 132 -7.64 -0.07 11.15
N ILE A 133 -8.01 -0.91 12.10
CA ILE A 133 -9.40 -1.09 12.52
C ILE A 133 -9.92 0.20 13.15
N GLU A 134 -9.17 0.79 14.09
CA GLU A 134 -9.53 2.05 14.75
C GLU A 134 -9.68 3.18 13.71
N GLU A 135 -8.78 3.27 12.72
CA GLU A 135 -8.92 4.23 11.61
C GLU A 135 -10.11 3.91 10.70
N GLY A 136 -10.41 2.64 10.43
CA GLY A 136 -11.56 2.23 9.62
C GLY A 136 -12.89 2.65 10.25
N ILE A 137 -13.02 2.44 11.58
CA ILE A 137 -14.17 2.92 12.37
C ILE A 137 -14.25 4.44 12.26
N ALA A 138 -13.14 5.14 12.52
CA ALA A 138 -13.09 6.60 12.44
C ALA A 138 -13.41 7.14 11.04
N TYR A 139 -13.00 6.46 9.97
CA TYR A 139 -13.32 6.81 8.60
C TYR A 139 -14.83 6.72 8.33
N LEU A 140 -15.46 5.59 8.69
CA LEU A 140 -16.90 5.40 8.51
C LEU A 140 -17.69 6.40 9.35
N ALA A 141 -17.29 6.66 10.59
CA ALA A 141 -17.96 7.62 11.44
C ALA A 141 -17.79 9.06 10.94
N ARG A 142 -16.55 9.51 10.73
CA ARG A 142 -16.24 10.92 10.44
C ARG A 142 -16.52 11.32 9.00
N GLU A 143 -16.32 10.41 8.04
CA GLU A 143 -16.44 10.73 6.62
C GLU A 143 -17.72 10.18 5.98
N GLN A 144 -18.30 9.10 6.51
CA GLN A 144 -19.56 8.53 6.01
C GLN A 144 -20.76 8.77 6.93
N GLY A 145 -20.56 9.35 8.12
CA GLY A 145 -21.63 9.72 9.04
C GLY A 145 -22.29 8.54 9.75
N MET A 146 -21.57 7.43 9.90
CA MET A 146 -22.04 6.23 10.62
C MET A 146 -21.86 6.37 12.13
N ASP A 147 -22.66 5.66 12.92
CA ASP A 147 -22.35 5.47 14.35
C ASP A 147 -21.09 4.60 14.50
N GLU A 148 -20.28 4.83 15.54
CA GLU A 148 -19.01 4.10 15.73
C GLU A 148 -19.23 2.61 16.03
N GLU A 149 -20.28 2.24 16.77
CA GLU A 149 -20.60 0.84 17.06
C GLU A 149 -21.08 0.13 15.79
N ASP A 150 -21.95 0.77 15.01
CA ASP A 150 -22.42 0.26 13.71
C ASP A 150 -21.25 0.11 12.72
N ALA A 151 -20.35 1.09 12.68
CA ALA A 151 -19.15 1.03 11.85
C ALA A 151 -18.26 -0.15 12.23
N TYR A 152 -18.07 -0.39 13.53
CA TYR A 152 -17.28 -1.50 14.00
C TYR A 152 -17.92 -2.86 13.66
N MET A 153 -19.23 -3.00 13.87
CA MET A 153 -19.98 -4.19 13.47
C MET A 153 -19.91 -4.42 11.96
N LEU A 154 -20.10 -3.37 11.15
CA LEU A 154 -20.05 -3.47 9.69
C LEU A 154 -18.67 -3.96 9.21
N LEU A 155 -17.58 -3.42 9.78
CA LEU A 155 -16.23 -3.88 9.45
C LEU A 155 -16.03 -5.37 9.77
N SER A 156 -16.68 -5.91 10.80
CA SER A 156 -16.65 -7.35 11.07
C SER A 156 -17.42 -8.20 10.04
N LEU A 157 -18.34 -7.60 9.27
CA LEU A 157 -19.13 -8.30 8.26
C LEU A 157 -18.52 -8.23 6.86
N VAL A 158 -17.88 -7.11 6.52
CA VAL A 158 -17.42 -6.83 5.15
C VAL A 158 -15.97 -6.35 5.04
N GLY A 159 -15.30 -6.11 6.17
CA GLY A 159 -13.91 -5.65 6.19
C GLY A 159 -12.94 -6.82 6.10
N ASP A 160 -11.95 -6.69 5.23
CA ASP A 160 -10.84 -7.64 5.11
C ASP A 160 -9.56 -7.03 5.70
N LEU A 161 -8.90 -7.76 6.60
CA LEU A 161 -7.54 -7.43 7.02
C LEU A 161 -6.55 -8.10 6.08
N VAL A 162 -5.76 -7.28 5.39
CA VAL A 162 -4.72 -7.72 4.45
C VAL A 162 -3.36 -7.29 4.99
N ILE A 163 -2.36 -8.16 4.83
CA ILE A 163 -0.99 -7.91 5.31
C ILE A 163 -0.18 -7.26 4.19
N GLY A 164 0.38 -6.09 4.47
CA GLY A 164 1.39 -5.43 3.63
C GLY A 164 2.77 -6.07 3.72
N THR A 165 3.79 -5.26 3.97
CA THR A 165 5.14 -5.75 4.29
C THR A 165 5.16 -6.42 5.67
N SER A 166 5.68 -7.65 5.73
CA SER A 166 5.97 -8.33 7.00
C SER A 166 7.42 -8.03 7.45
N PRO A 167 7.66 -7.63 8.71
CA PRO A 167 8.97 -7.14 9.14
C PRO A 167 10.06 -8.21 9.26
N ARG A 168 9.80 -9.50 9.00
CA ARG A 168 10.82 -10.55 9.18
C ARG A 168 10.74 -11.64 8.12
N PRO A 169 11.65 -11.64 7.14
CA PRO A 169 12.06 -12.87 6.46
C PRO A 169 12.48 -13.89 7.51
N ILE A 170 12.04 -15.15 7.35
CA ILE A 170 12.35 -16.24 8.29
C ILE A 170 13.77 -16.80 8.03
N MET A 171 14.45 -16.34 6.99
CA MET A 171 15.79 -16.78 6.56
C MET A 171 16.69 -15.61 6.17
#